data_AF-A0A951N1I8-F1
#
_entry.id   AF-A0A951N1I8-F1
#
_cell.length_a   1.000
_cell.length_b   1.000
_cell.length_c   1.000
_cell.angle_alpha   90.00
_cell.angle_beta   90.00
_cell.angle_gamma   90.00
#
_symmetry.space_group_name_H-M   'P 1'
#
loop_
_entity.id
_entity.type
_entity.pdbx_description
1 polymer ?
#
loop_
_entity_poly.entity_id
_entity_poly.type
_entity_poly.pdbx_seq_one_letter_code
_entity_poly.pdbx_strand_id
1 'polypeptide(L)' 'MSGNSVVLVAPHGGNWVVRRSLEEPPIGTFTTREEAEQRAGELAAAEGLDVEIREEP' A
#
# COMPACT_ATOMS: atom_id res chain seq x y z
N MET A 1 -2.71 7.37 -20.88
CA MET A 1 -1.80 6.85 -19.84
C MET A 1 -2.61 5.85 -19.04
N SER A 2 -2.44 4.55 -19.31
CA SER A 2 -3.04 3.52 -18.46
C SER A 2 -2.22 3.52 -17.18
N GLY A 3 -2.65 4.29 -16.19
CA GLY A 3 -2.05 4.24 -14.87
C GLY A 3 -2.27 2.84 -14.35
N ASN A 4 -1.20 2.04 -14.27
CA ASN A 4 -1.28 0.74 -13.64
C ASN A 4 -1.78 1.00 -12.22
N SER A 5 -2.99 0.57 -11.91
CA SER A 5 -3.60 0.83 -10.61
C SER A 5 -2.88 -0.08 -9.61
N VAL A 6 -2.22 0.50 -8.62
CA VAL A 6 -1.39 -0.22 -7.65
C VAL A 6 -1.86 0.05 -6.24
N VAL A 7 -1.60 -0.90 -5.35
CA VAL A 7 -1.71 -0.70 -3.90
C VAL A 7 -0.31 -0.44 -3.36
N LEU A 8 -0.11 0.73 -2.78
CA LEU A 8 1.15 1.19 -2.21
C LEU A 8 1.28 0.79 -0.74
N VAL A 9 2.42 0.22 -0.37
CA VAL A 9 2.87 0.01 1.01
C VAL A 9 4.06 0.92 1.28
N ALA A 10 3.97 1.80 2.28
CA ALA A 10 5.06 2.74 2.60
C ALA A 10 5.20 2.95 4.11
N PRO A 11 6.41 3.27 4.63
CA PRO A 11 6.54 3.74 5.99
C PRO A 11 5.94 5.15 6.15
N HIS A 12 5.38 5.43 7.32
CA HIS A 12 4.85 6.74 7.67
C HIS A 12 4.83 6.92 9.20
N GLY A 13 5.65 7.83 9.72
CA GLY A 13 5.63 8.19 11.14
C GLY A 13 5.91 7.02 12.09
N GLY A 14 6.77 6.08 11.68
CA GLY A 14 7.09 4.87 12.45
C GLY A 14 6.12 3.70 12.27
N ASN A 15 5.07 3.86 11.47
CA ASN A 15 4.14 2.81 11.06
C ASN A 15 4.26 2.51 9.57
N TRP A 16 3.49 1.55 9.09
CA TRP A 16 3.32 1.22 7.67
C TRP A 16 1.91 1.53 7.21
N VAL A 17 1.77 2.11 6.02
CA VAL A 17 0.47 2.53 5.48
C VAL A 17 0.20 1.87 4.15
N VAL A 18 -1.05 1.49 3.94
CA VAL A 18 -1.57 0.95 2.68
C VAL A 18 -2.45 2.01 2.03
N ARG A 19 -2.20 2.37 0.77
CA ARG A 19 -2.99 3.37 0.02
C ARG A 19 -3.02 3.07 -1.47
N ARG A 20 -4.04 3.54 -2.20
CA ARG A 20 -4.11 3.34 -3.67
C ARG A 20 -3.21 4.32 -4.45
N SER A 21 -3.00 5.51 -3.89
CA SER A 21 -2.13 6.53 -4.47
C SER A 21 -1.54 7.38 -3.36
N LEU A 22 -0.44 8.09 -3.62
CA LEU A 22 0.16 9.02 -2.66
C LEU A 22 -0.75 10.23 -2.35
N GLU A 23 -1.67 10.54 -3.26
CA GLU A 23 -2.62 11.66 -3.16
C GLU A 23 -3.89 11.29 -2.38
N GLU A 24 -4.12 9.99 -2.16
CA GLU A 24 -5.25 9.48 -1.39
C GLU A 24 -4.89 9.21 0.09
N PRO A 25 -5.87 9.32 1.00
CA PRO A 25 -5.68 8.92 2.37
C PRO A 25 -5.35 7.42 2.49
N PRO A 26 -4.57 7.02 3.49
CA PRO A 26 -4.34 5.62 3.78
C PRO A 26 -5.65 4.85 4.00
N ILE A 27 -5.75 3.69 3.36
CA ILE A 27 -6.81 2.70 3.57
C ILE A 27 -6.60 2.00 4.92
N GLY A 28 -5.35 1.88 5.35
CA GLY A 28 -4.98 1.31 6.64
C GLY A 28 -3.62 1.78 7.11
N THR A 29 -3.44 1.76 8.43
CA THR A 29 -2.16 1.99 9.11
C THR A 29 -1.88 0.77 9.97
N PHE A 30 -0.66 0.26 9.90
CA PHE A 30 -0.21 -0.99 10.47
C PHE A 30 1.09 -0.76 11.24
N THR A 31 1.29 -1.51 12.31
CA THR A 31 2.49 -1.36 13.14
C THR A 31 3.70 -1.98 12.45
N THR A 32 3.47 -3.04 11.70
CA THR A 32 4.53 -3.79 11.01
C THR A 32 4.38 -3.74 9.49
N ARG A 33 5.52 -3.93 8.81
CA ARG A 33 5.57 -4.05 7.35
C ARG A 33 4.77 -5.25 6.86
N GLU A 34 4.91 -6.38 7.54
CA GLU A 34 4.26 -7.65 7.17
C GLU A 34 2.74 -7.53 7.18
N GLU A 35 2.16 -6.89 8.20
CA GLU A 35 0.72 -6.61 8.26
C GLU A 35 0.25 -5.72 7.09
N ALA A 36 1.04 -4.70 6.74
CA ALA A 36 0.72 -3.81 5.63
C ALA A 36 0.81 -4.54 4.28
N GLU A 37 1.82 -5.37 4.07
CA GLU A 37 1.98 -6.19 2.86
C GLU A 37 0.86 -7.21 2.71
N GLN A 38 0.49 -7.89 3.79
CA GLN A 38 -0.63 -8.83 3.78
C GLN A 38 -1.93 -8.13 3.38
N ARG A 39 -2.23 -6.97 3.99
CA ARG A 39 -3.42 -6.20 3.64
C ARG A 39 -3.38 -5.70 2.19
N ALA A 40 -2.23 -5.23 1.73
CA ALA A 40 -2.07 -4.76 0.37
C ALA A 40 -2.27 -5.89 -0.65
N GLY A 41 -1.75 -7.08 -0.35
CA GLY A 41 -1.93 -8.28 -1.16
C GLY A 41 -3.39 -8.72 -1.26
N GLU A 42 -4.12 -8.73 -0.15
CA GLU A 42 -5.57 -9.01 -0.15
C GLU A 42 -6.35 -8.01 -0.99
N LEU A 43 -6.04 -6.72 -0.86
CA LEU A 43 -6.72 -5.66 -1.58
C LEU A 43 -6.42 -5.73 -3.08
N ALA A 44 -5.15 -5.93 -3.42
CA ALA A 44 -4.69 -6.06 -4.79
C ALA A 44 -5.33 -7.29 -5.47
N ALA A 45 -5.40 -8.43 -4.77
CA ALA A 45 -6.06 -9.62 -5.29
C ALA A 45 -7.57 -9.44 -5.50
N ALA A 46 -8.24 -8.71 -4.60
CA ALA A 46 -9.67 -8.43 -4.71
C ALA A 46 -10.00 -7.47 -5.86
N GLU A 47 -9.11 -6.54 -6.18
CA GLU A 47 -9.33 -5.47 -7.16
C GLU A 47 -8.61 -5.72 -8.51
N GLY A 48 -7.79 -6.78 -8.62
CA GLY A 48 -6.99 -7.06 -9.80
C GLY A 48 -5.87 -6.04 -10.02
N LEU A 49 -5.28 -5.56 -8.93
CA LEU A 49 -4.20 -4.57 -8.91
C LEU A 49 -2.85 -5.23 -8.63
N ASP A 50 -1.77 -4.48 -8.85
CA ASP A 50 -0.43 -4.86 -8.40
C ASP A 50 -0.11 -4.24 -7.03
N VAL A 51 0.84 -4.83 -6.29
CA VAL A 51 1.36 -4.26 -5.04
C VAL A 51 2.72 -3.62 -5.31
N GLU A 52 2.92 -2.40 -4.83
CA GLU A 52 4.20 -1.70 -4.88
C GLU A 52 4.62 -1.31 -3.46
N ILE A 53 5.81 -1.75 -3.06
CA ILE A 53 6.40 -1.43 -1.76
C ILE A 53 7.40 -0.29 -1.97
N ARG A 54 7.19 0.82 -1.27
CA ARG A 54 8.11 1.96 -1.24
C ARG A 54 8.77 2.02 0.12
N GLU A 55 10.07 1.76 0.15
CA GLU A 55 10.90 2.09 1.30
C GLU A 55 11.28 3.58 1.14
N GLU A 56 11.09 4.40 2.19
CA GLU A 56 11.64 5.77 2.16
C GLU A 56 13.17 5.69 2.01
N PRO A 57 13.80 6.60 1.23
CA PRO A 57 15.25 6.63 1.01
C PRO A 57 16.05 6.95 2.28
#